data_AF-A0A835UYB3-F1
#
_entry.id   AF-A0A835UYB3-F1
#
_cell.length_a   1.000
_cell.length_b   1.000
_cell.length_c   1.000
_cell.angle_alpha   90.00
_cell.angle_beta   90.00
_cell.angle_gamma   90.00
#
_symmetry.space_group_name_H-M   'P 1'
#
loop_
_entity.id
_entity.type
_entity.pdbx_description
1 polymer ?
#
loop_
_entity_poly.entity_id
_entity_poly.type
_entity_poly.pdbx_seq_one_letter_code
_entity_poly.pdbx_strand_id
1 'polypeptide(L)'
;MGSSGKASAFLSHLSAGEGDDCNQDSGYEYGSTAMVKNKRVVVVVEPGRRAKFAMMWALTHVASEGDLLTLLYVVPSASSDATLLPSSLGAVCRACRPEVEIEGVVVQGPKLATVLSQVQKLEASVLVVSQGKPSPFCCLWRSSGEEFVEGCIKRAGCLTLAVKRQSRGIGGYVVSTRWHRNFWLAVGINRRS
;
A
#
# COMPACT_ATOMS: atom_id res chain seq x y z
N MET A 1 19.78 -39.30 -21.76
CA MET A 1 20.51 -38.37 -20.85
C MET A 1 19.75 -37.06 -20.86
N GLY A 2 18.99 -36.69 -19.83
CA GLY A 2 19.45 -36.06 -18.56
C GLY A 2 19.61 -34.55 -18.79
N SER A 3 19.03 -33.59 -18.04
CA SER A 3 18.40 -33.60 -16.72
C SER A 3 17.56 -32.32 -16.49
N SER A 4 16.52 -32.47 -15.66
CA SER A 4 15.75 -31.54 -14.79
C SER A 4 16.35 -30.17 -14.44
N GLY A 5 15.60 -29.12 -14.07
CA GLY A 5 14.17 -29.00 -13.80
C GLY A 5 13.81 -27.70 -13.04
N LYS A 6 12.49 -27.53 -12.82
CA LYS A 6 11.79 -26.68 -11.83
C LYS A 6 11.69 -25.16 -12.07
N ALA A 7 10.64 -24.79 -12.78
CA ALA A 7 9.84 -23.60 -12.49
C ALA A 7 8.34 -23.92 -12.73
N SER A 8 7.82 -24.89 -11.99
CA SER A 8 6.39 -25.19 -11.89
C SER A 8 6.03 -25.20 -10.41
N ALA A 9 5.28 -24.19 -9.99
CA ALA A 9 4.36 -24.16 -8.84
C ALA A 9 4.13 -22.70 -8.41
N PHE A 10 3.32 -21.93 -9.15
CA PHE A 10 2.72 -20.71 -8.58
C PHE A 10 1.34 -20.33 -9.14
N LEU A 11 0.76 -21.08 -10.09
CA LEU A 11 -0.53 -20.73 -10.70
C LEU A 11 -1.34 -21.96 -11.11
N SER A 12 -1.80 -22.74 -10.13
CA SER A 12 -2.77 -23.82 -10.43
C SER A 12 -3.64 -24.10 -9.21
N HIS A 13 -4.76 -23.39 -9.13
CA HIS A 13 -6.10 -23.84 -8.72
C HIS A 13 -6.83 -22.73 -7.99
N LEU A 14 -7.80 -22.13 -8.68
CA LEU A 14 -9.14 -21.83 -8.18
C LEU A 14 -9.97 -21.46 -9.40
N SER A 15 -10.48 -22.49 -10.05
CA SER A 15 -11.58 -22.41 -11.02
C SER A 15 -12.79 -23.07 -10.37
N ALA A 16 -13.91 -22.35 -10.44
CA ALA A 16 -15.31 -22.76 -10.50
C ALA A 16 -15.83 -23.92 -9.60
N GLY A 17 -16.90 -23.61 -8.87
CA GLY A 17 -17.83 -24.58 -8.30
C GLY A 17 -19.10 -23.87 -7.83
N GLU A 18 -20.17 -23.96 -8.63
CA GLU A 18 -21.57 -23.66 -8.27
C GLU A 18 -22.17 -24.77 -7.37
N GLY A 19 -23.15 -24.43 -6.52
CA GLY A 19 -24.17 -25.39 -6.03
C GLY A 19 -24.57 -25.38 -4.54
N ASP A 20 -25.73 -24.77 -4.27
CA ASP A 20 -26.87 -25.15 -3.40
C ASP A 20 -26.88 -25.17 -1.84
N ASP A 21 -27.84 -24.37 -1.35
CA ASP A 21 -28.87 -24.50 -0.30
C ASP A 21 -28.54 -24.90 1.15
N CYS A 22 -28.83 -23.97 2.07
CA CYS A 22 -29.56 -24.31 3.29
C CYS A 22 -30.34 -23.09 3.82
N ASN A 23 -31.67 -23.13 3.63
CA ASN A 23 -32.66 -22.28 4.29
C ASN A 23 -32.96 -22.77 5.72
N GLN A 24 -32.84 -21.90 6.74
CA GLN A 24 -33.77 -21.88 7.88
C GLN A 24 -33.69 -20.56 8.66
N ASP A 25 -34.84 -19.90 8.69
CA ASP A 25 -35.34 -18.77 9.47
C ASP A 25 -34.95 -18.73 10.97
N SER A 26 -34.55 -17.54 11.44
CA SER A 26 -35.03 -16.94 12.69
C SER A 26 -34.54 -15.50 12.81
N GLY A 27 -35.46 -14.54 12.67
CA GLY A 27 -35.17 -13.11 12.74
C GLY A 27 -34.88 -12.59 14.15
N TYR A 28 -33.97 -11.62 14.24
CA TYR A 28 -34.01 -10.53 15.21
C TYR A 28 -33.41 -9.27 14.56
N GLU A 29 -34.27 -8.28 14.39
CA GLU A 29 -33.98 -6.94 13.89
C GLU A 29 -33.44 -6.05 15.02
N TYR A 30 -32.34 -5.35 14.77
CA TYR A 30 -31.99 -3.98 15.20
C TYR A 30 -30.50 -3.85 15.52
N GLY A 31 -29.77 -3.26 14.59
CA GLY A 31 -28.38 -2.90 14.79
C GLY A 31 -27.89 -2.24 13.54
N SER A 32 -28.23 -0.95 13.38
CA SER A 32 -27.69 -0.03 12.40
C SER A 32 -26.37 -0.55 11.83
N THR A 33 -26.40 -1.10 10.60
CA THR A 33 -25.18 -1.27 9.82
C THR A 33 -24.67 0.13 9.63
N ALA A 34 -23.81 0.57 10.56
CA ALA A 34 -23.04 1.78 10.46
C ALA A 34 -22.52 1.75 9.03
N MET A 35 -23.05 2.63 8.18
CA MET A 35 -22.67 2.69 6.78
C MET A 35 -21.16 2.79 6.82
N VAL A 36 -20.45 1.70 6.50
CA VAL A 36 -19.01 1.68 6.59
C VAL A 36 -18.61 2.67 5.53
N LYS A 37 -18.27 3.89 5.95
CA LYS A 37 -17.82 4.92 5.02
C LYS A 37 -16.52 4.38 4.45
N ASN A 38 -16.60 3.93 3.20
CA ASN A 38 -15.44 3.54 2.43
C ASN A 38 -14.41 4.65 2.52
N LYS A 39 -13.21 4.32 2.98
CA LYS A 39 -12.16 5.31 3.17
C LYS A 39 -11.32 5.41 1.91
N ARG A 40 -10.76 6.60 1.68
CA ARG A 40 -9.76 6.77 0.63
C ARG A 40 -8.36 6.59 1.21
N VAL A 41 -7.64 5.62 0.68
CA VAL A 41 -6.25 5.32 1.00
C VAL A 41 -5.36 5.81 -0.13
N VAL A 42 -4.50 6.80 0.14
CA VAL A 42 -3.52 7.30 -0.84
C VAL A 42 -2.17 6.66 -0.56
N VAL A 43 -1.57 6.05 -1.59
CA VAL A 43 -0.23 5.47 -1.52
C VAL A 43 0.71 6.26 -2.43
N VAL A 44 1.77 6.84 -1.87
CA VAL A 44 2.82 7.47 -2.67
C VAL A 44 3.72 6.41 -3.26
N VAL A 45 3.74 6.35 -4.58
CA VAL A 45 4.57 5.42 -5.34
C VAL A 45 5.86 6.13 -5.75
N GLU A 46 6.99 5.49 -5.48
CA GLU A 46 8.31 5.94 -5.93
C GLU A 46 8.78 5.10 -7.12
N PRO A 47 9.49 5.68 -8.09
CA PRO A 47 10.06 4.92 -9.18
C PRO A 47 11.25 4.07 -8.69
N GLY A 48 11.49 2.93 -9.34
CA GLY A 48 12.63 2.05 -9.07
C GLY A 48 12.32 0.79 -8.24
N ARG A 49 13.37 0.10 -7.78
CA ARG A 49 13.30 -1.26 -7.18
C ARG A 49 12.42 -1.39 -5.92
N ARG A 50 11.88 -0.30 -5.40
CA ARG A 50 11.09 -0.25 -4.15
C ARG A 50 9.63 0.16 -4.34
N ALA A 51 9.19 0.39 -5.59
CA ALA A 51 7.85 0.89 -5.93
C ALA A 51 6.70 0.10 -5.30
N LYS A 52 6.90 -1.18 -5.02
CA LYS A 52 5.84 -2.12 -4.63
C LYS A 52 5.63 -2.26 -3.11
N PHE A 53 6.58 -1.84 -2.27
CA PHE A 53 6.54 -2.22 -0.85
C PHE A 53 5.44 -1.53 -0.06
N ALA A 54 5.32 -0.20 -0.16
CA ALA A 54 4.27 0.56 0.51
C ALA A 54 2.89 0.19 -0.02
N MET A 55 2.79 -0.01 -1.33
CA MET A 55 1.56 -0.46 -1.99
C MET A 55 1.09 -1.82 -1.48
N MET A 56 1.95 -2.84 -1.53
CA MET A 56 1.59 -4.19 -1.09
C MET A 56 1.22 -4.22 0.39
N TRP A 57 1.95 -3.46 1.21
CA TRP A 57 1.63 -3.33 2.62
C TRP A 57 0.26 -2.66 2.84
N ALA A 58 -0.02 -1.56 2.15
CA ALA A 58 -1.31 -0.87 2.22
C ALA A 58 -2.47 -1.77 1.77
N LEU A 59 -2.28 -2.48 0.65
CA LEU A 59 -3.29 -3.38 0.09
C LEU A 59 -3.65 -4.50 1.06
N THR A 60 -2.69 -5.01 1.83
CA THR A 60 -2.88 -6.15 2.74
C THR A 60 -3.35 -5.75 4.14
N HIS A 61 -2.95 -4.57 4.64
CA HIS A 61 -3.15 -4.18 6.05
C HIS A 61 -4.07 -2.96 6.24
N VAL A 62 -4.36 -2.18 5.19
CA VAL A 62 -5.11 -0.93 5.30
C VAL A 62 -6.38 -0.94 4.45
N ALA A 63 -6.30 -1.46 3.23
CA ALA A 63 -7.42 -1.53 2.31
C ALA A 63 -8.39 -2.67 2.66
N SER A 64 -9.67 -2.33 2.71
CA SER A 64 -10.82 -3.22 2.89
C SER A 64 -11.74 -3.17 1.67
N GLU A 65 -12.69 -4.09 1.58
CA GLU A 65 -13.74 -4.06 0.56
C GLU A 65 -14.47 -2.71 0.54
N GLY A 66 -14.70 -2.19 -0.67
CA GLY A 66 -15.33 -0.89 -0.91
C GLY A 66 -14.40 0.31 -0.78
N ASP A 67 -13.22 0.17 -0.17
CA ASP A 67 -12.25 1.27 -0.09
C ASP A 67 -11.70 1.67 -1.47
N LEU A 68 -11.30 2.93 -1.57
CA LEU A 68 -10.64 3.47 -2.76
C LEU A 68 -9.15 3.66 -2.49
N LEU A 69 -8.32 2.87 -3.18
CA LEU A 69 -6.86 2.92 -3.15
C LEU A 69 -6.34 3.78 -4.31
N THR A 70 -5.87 4.99 -4.01
CA THR A 70 -5.25 5.88 -4.99
C THR A 70 -3.73 5.72 -5.00
N LEU A 71 -3.18 5.25 -6.12
CA LEU A 71 -1.73 5.18 -6.38
C LEU A 71 -1.23 6.52 -6.92
N LEU A 72 -0.64 7.34 -6.05
CA LEU A 72 -0.13 8.67 -6.40
C LEU A 72 1.35 8.61 -6.80
N TYR A 73 1.65 8.99 -8.04
CA TYR A 73 3.00 9.15 -8.55
C TYR A 73 3.29 10.64 -8.81
N VAL A 74 4.32 11.18 -8.14
CA VAL A 74 4.75 12.56 -8.36
C VAL A 74 5.96 12.60 -9.28
N VAL A 75 5.79 13.22 -10.45
CA VAL A 75 6.86 13.42 -11.43
C VAL A 75 7.64 14.68 -11.04
N PRO A 76 8.94 14.57 -10.68
CA PRO A 76 9.78 15.75 -10.50
C PRO A 76 9.80 16.55 -11.81
N SER A 77 9.75 17.88 -11.72
CA SER A 77 9.61 18.78 -12.87
C SER A 77 10.73 18.68 -13.94
N ALA A 78 11.75 17.83 -13.74
CA ALA A 78 12.90 17.65 -14.61
C ALA A 78 13.04 16.23 -15.23
N SER A 79 12.09 15.31 -15.02
CA SER A 79 12.20 13.92 -15.52
C SER A 79 10.93 13.46 -16.23
N SER A 80 11.03 13.07 -17.50
CA SER A 80 9.87 12.65 -18.33
C SER A 80 9.49 11.17 -18.21
N ASP A 81 10.27 10.33 -17.56
CA ASP A 81 10.12 8.87 -17.68
C ASP A 81 9.59 8.21 -16.40
N ALA A 82 8.26 8.18 -16.22
CA ALA A 82 7.56 7.13 -15.43
C ALA A 82 6.02 7.28 -15.36
N THR A 83 5.37 7.75 -16.43
CA THR A 83 3.90 7.85 -16.50
C THR A 83 3.17 6.51 -16.41
N LEU A 84 3.82 5.38 -16.71
CA LEU A 84 3.19 4.05 -16.71
C LEU A 84 3.20 3.33 -15.35
N LEU A 85 3.89 3.89 -14.34
CA LEU A 85 4.11 3.23 -13.06
C LEU A 85 2.78 2.94 -12.31
N PRO A 86 1.84 3.90 -12.15
CA PRO A 86 0.57 3.63 -11.46
C PRO A 86 -0.29 2.60 -12.19
N SER A 87 -0.28 2.59 -13.53
CA SER A 87 -1.07 1.64 -14.32
C SER A 87 -0.61 0.19 -14.10
N SER A 88 0.71 -0.03 -14.15
CA SER A 88 1.29 -1.37 -13.94
C SER A 88 1.04 -1.90 -12.52
N LEU A 89 1.12 -1.01 -11.53
CA LEU A 89 0.88 -1.33 -10.13
C LEU A 89 -0.61 -1.52 -9.83
N GLY A 90 -1.47 -0.73 -10.48
CA GLY A 90 -2.91 -0.86 -10.38
C GLY A 90 -3.40 -2.21 -10.87
N ALA A 91 -2.84 -2.73 -11.97
CA ALA A 91 -3.13 -4.08 -12.44
C ALA A 91 -2.77 -5.16 -11.40
N VAL A 92 -1.63 -5.00 -10.70
CA VAL A 92 -1.24 -5.91 -9.61
C VAL A 92 -2.25 -5.84 -8.46
N CYS A 93 -2.67 -4.64 -8.06
CA CYS A 93 -3.63 -4.49 -6.99
C CYS A 93 -4.98 -5.15 -7.33
N ARG A 94 -5.50 -4.95 -8.55
CA ARG A 94 -6.78 -5.55 -9.00
C ARG A 94 -6.71 -7.07 -9.01
N ALA A 95 -5.58 -7.63 -9.43
CA ALA A 95 -5.37 -9.08 -9.42
C ALA A 95 -5.30 -9.66 -7.99
N CYS A 96 -4.86 -8.87 -7.02
CA CYS A 96 -4.70 -9.33 -5.63
C CYS A 96 -5.95 -9.10 -4.76
N ARG A 97 -6.70 -8.01 -4.99
CA ARG A 97 -7.94 -7.66 -4.28
C ARG A 97 -8.91 -6.94 -5.22
N PRO A 98 -9.74 -7.67 -5.97
CA PRO A 98 -10.71 -7.08 -6.89
C PRO A 98 -11.81 -6.28 -6.19
N GLU A 99 -12.01 -6.49 -4.89
CA GLU A 99 -13.01 -5.82 -4.06
C GLU A 99 -12.62 -4.39 -3.65
N VAL A 100 -11.36 -4.00 -3.92
CA VAL A 100 -10.82 -2.67 -3.65
C VAL A 100 -10.82 -1.86 -4.94
N GLU A 101 -11.42 -0.68 -4.92
CA GLU A 101 -11.38 0.22 -6.07
C GLU A 101 -9.97 0.85 -6.19
N ILE A 102 -9.40 0.85 -7.41
CA ILE A 102 -8.01 1.28 -7.61
C ILE A 102 -7.91 2.34 -8.69
N GLU A 103 -7.38 3.49 -8.30
CA GLU A 103 -7.17 4.66 -9.13
C GLU A 103 -5.67 4.99 -9.21
N GLY A 104 -5.18 5.36 -10.40
CA GLY A 104 -3.81 5.84 -10.59
C GLY A 104 -3.80 7.34 -10.85
N VAL A 105 -3.04 8.11 -10.06
CA VAL A 105 -2.92 9.56 -10.19
C VAL A 105 -1.47 9.94 -10.43
N VAL A 106 -1.20 10.63 -11.54
CA VAL A 106 0.13 11.15 -11.88
C VAL A 106 0.08 12.67 -11.83
N VAL A 107 0.96 13.29 -11.05
CA VAL A 107 1.02 14.76 -10.93
C VAL A 107 2.46 15.22 -11.03
N GLN A 108 2.69 16.29 -11.79
CA GLN A 108 4.01 16.90 -11.86
C GLN A 108 4.17 17.95 -10.77
N GLY A 109 5.35 18.03 -10.15
CA GLY A 109 5.70 19.14 -9.27
C GLY A 109 6.61 18.78 -8.10
N PRO A 110 6.80 19.73 -7.15
CA PRO A 110 7.58 19.51 -5.95
C PRO A 110 6.95 18.43 -5.07
N LYS A 111 7.69 17.33 -4.88
CA LYS A 111 7.21 16.09 -4.25
C LYS A 111 6.36 16.29 -2.98
N LEU A 112 6.91 16.94 -1.95
CA LEU A 112 6.20 17.11 -0.68
C LEU A 112 4.94 17.98 -0.82
N ALA A 113 5.04 19.12 -1.51
CA ALA A 113 3.91 20.04 -1.68
C ALA A 113 2.78 19.38 -2.47
N THR A 114 3.13 18.69 -3.56
CA THR A 114 2.18 17.97 -4.40
C THR A 114 1.48 16.85 -3.62
N VAL A 115 2.22 16.04 -2.86
CA VAL A 115 1.60 14.97 -2.04
C VAL A 115 0.59 15.54 -1.04
N LEU A 116 0.96 16.60 -0.31
CA LEU A 116 0.05 17.21 0.68
C LEU A 116 -1.19 17.81 0.03
N SER A 117 -1.02 18.46 -1.13
CA SER A 117 -2.14 19.02 -1.90
C SER A 117 -3.09 17.93 -2.39
N GLN A 118 -2.55 16.81 -2.91
CA GLN A 118 -3.37 15.69 -3.36
C GLN A 118 -4.08 14.99 -2.22
N VAL A 119 -3.42 14.82 -1.07
CA VAL A 119 -4.04 14.25 0.13
C VAL A 119 -5.23 15.06 0.58
N GLN A 120 -5.14 16.40 0.55
CA GLN A 120 -6.24 17.28 0.87
C GLN A 120 -7.33 17.25 -0.20
N LYS A 121 -6.96 17.36 -1.49
CA LYS A 121 -7.88 17.39 -2.63
C LYS A 121 -8.70 16.11 -2.74
N LEU A 122 -8.08 14.96 -2.47
CA LEU A 122 -8.71 13.65 -2.53
C LEU A 122 -9.45 13.29 -1.23
N GLU A 123 -9.39 14.15 -0.21
CA GLU A 123 -9.96 13.88 1.12
C GLU A 123 -9.47 12.54 1.71
N ALA A 124 -8.17 12.27 1.55
CA ALA A 124 -7.59 11.00 1.96
C ALA A 124 -7.73 10.79 3.46
N SER A 125 -8.26 9.64 3.88
CA SER A 125 -8.34 9.27 5.29
C SER A 125 -7.01 8.68 5.78
N VAL A 126 -6.28 8.00 4.89
CA VAL A 126 -4.97 7.40 5.18
C VAL A 126 -3.99 7.73 4.05
N LEU A 127 -2.79 8.19 4.42
CA LEU A 127 -1.64 8.36 3.54
C LEU A 127 -0.57 7.31 3.86
N VAL A 128 -0.14 6.55 2.87
CA VAL A 128 0.96 5.58 3.00
C VAL A 128 2.16 6.05 2.17
N VAL A 129 3.32 6.17 2.82
CA VAL A 129 4.59 6.56 2.17
C VAL A 129 5.66 5.51 2.39
N SER A 130 6.52 5.30 1.39
CA SER A 130 7.65 4.39 1.55
C SER A 130 8.81 5.08 2.28
N GLN A 131 9.37 4.43 3.30
CA GLN A 131 10.54 4.89 4.03
C GLN A 131 11.79 4.16 3.53
N GLY A 132 12.78 4.94 3.07
CA GLY A 132 14.07 4.43 2.61
C GLY A 132 14.94 3.91 3.76
N LYS A 133 15.99 3.14 3.42
CA LYS A 133 17.11 2.92 4.35
C LYS A 133 17.99 4.17 4.34
N PRO A 134 18.40 4.71 5.50
CA PRO A 134 19.52 5.63 5.54
C PRO A 134 20.73 4.90 4.97
N SER A 135 21.44 5.53 4.02
CA SER A 135 22.72 5.01 3.55
C SER A 135 23.72 5.08 4.71
N PRO A 136 24.51 4.01 4.96
CA PRO A 136 25.47 3.98 6.06
C PRO A 136 26.60 5.02 5.90
N PHE A 137 26.75 5.60 4.71
CA PHE A 137 27.68 6.68 4.39
C PHE A 137 27.09 8.10 4.56
N CYS A 138 25.81 8.22 4.90
CA CYS A 138 25.09 9.50 4.94
C CYS A 138 24.80 9.98 6.36
N CYS A 139 25.53 9.47 7.37
CA CYS A 139 25.38 9.90 8.76
C CYS A 139 25.62 11.41 8.98
N LEU A 140 26.23 12.10 8.01
CA LEU A 140 26.44 13.55 8.02
C LEU A 140 25.31 14.36 7.35
N TRP A 141 24.44 13.74 6.55
CA TRP A 141 23.37 14.43 5.82
C TRP A 141 22.05 13.66 5.92
N ARG A 142 20.97 14.32 6.34
CA ARG A 142 19.64 13.71 6.25
C ARG A 142 19.31 13.46 4.78
N SER A 143 18.85 12.26 4.45
CA SER A 143 18.46 11.98 3.07
C SER A 143 17.19 12.76 2.71
N SER A 144 17.09 13.26 1.48
CA SER A 144 15.89 13.94 0.97
C SER A 144 14.61 13.10 1.15
N GLY A 145 14.73 11.76 1.12
CA GLY A 145 13.61 10.85 1.39
C GLY A 145 13.15 10.85 2.85
N GLU A 146 14.05 11.01 3.82
CA GLU A 146 13.69 11.10 5.24
C GLU A 146 13.01 12.42 5.56
N GLU A 147 13.51 13.53 5.00
CA GLU A 147 12.87 14.84 5.14
C GLU A 147 11.47 14.84 4.52
N PHE A 148 11.30 14.21 3.35
CA PHE A 148 9.99 14.03 2.73
C PHE A 148 9.02 13.25 3.64
N VAL A 149 9.44 12.09 4.15
CA VAL A 149 8.59 11.24 5.02
C VAL A 149 8.22 11.98 6.30
N GLU A 150 9.17 12.65 6.94
CA GLU A 150 8.91 13.44 8.15
C GLU A 150 7.98 14.63 7.84
N GLY A 151 8.17 15.28 6.70
CA GLY A 151 7.28 16.32 6.19
C GLY A 151 5.84 15.83 6.03
N CYS A 152 5.64 14.65 5.45
CA CYS A 152 4.31 14.03 5.34
C CYS A 152 3.70 13.75 6.71
N ILE A 153 4.43 13.09 7.62
CA ILE A 153 3.91 12.73 8.96
C ILE A 153 3.50 13.97 9.77
N LYS A 154 4.24 15.07 9.63
CA LYS A 154 3.98 16.31 10.39
C LYS A 154 2.83 17.14 9.80
N ARG A 155 2.70 17.18 8.47
CA ARG A 155 1.86 18.18 7.77
C ARG A 155 0.61 17.60 7.12
N ALA A 156 0.56 16.30 6.87
CA ALA A 156 -0.64 15.69 6.28
C ALA A 156 -1.83 15.82 7.25
N GLY A 157 -2.99 16.19 6.71
CA GLY A 157 -4.24 16.32 7.46
C GLY A 157 -4.91 15.00 7.84
N CYS A 158 -4.26 13.87 7.57
CA CYS A 158 -4.82 12.53 7.75
C CYS A 158 -3.81 11.56 8.39
N LEU A 159 -4.27 10.34 8.69
CA LEU A 159 -3.41 9.30 9.26
C LEU A 159 -2.28 8.97 8.27
N THR A 160 -1.03 9.27 8.65
CA THR A 160 0.14 9.00 7.80
C THR A 160 0.94 7.82 8.32
N LEU A 161 1.19 6.86 7.44
CA LEU A 161 1.88 5.60 7.69
C LEU A 161 3.13 5.53 6.82
N ALA A 162 4.30 5.63 7.43
CA ALA A 162 5.58 5.46 6.77
C ALA A 162 6.07 4.03 6.92
N VAL A 163 6.21 3.32 5.79
CA VAL A 163 6.43 1.87 5.76
C VAL A 163 7.82 1.55 5.26
N LYS A 164 8.55 0.70 6.00
CA LYS A 164 9.89 0.23 5.68
C LYS A 164 9.97 -1.28 5.71
N ARG A 165 10.55 -1.89 4.68
CA ARG A 165 10.88 -3.34 4.71
C ARG A 165 12.05 -3.60 5.65
N GLN A 166 11.86 -4.50 6.62
CA GLN A 166 12.93 -4.97 7.50
C GLN A 166 13.88 -5.88 6.71
N SER A 167 15.20 -5.74 6.93
CA SER A 167 16.20 -6.50 6.18
C SER A 167 17.20 -7.27 7.04
N ARG A 168 17.00 -7.35 8.36
CA ARG A 168 17.90 -8.04 9.29
C ARG A 168 17.46 -9.50 9.52
N GLY A 169 17.21 -10.24 8.43
CA GLY A 169 16.92 -11.69 8.48
C GLY A 169 15.50 -12.10 8.88
N ILE A 170 14.77 -11.27 9.63
CA ILE A 170 13.36 -11.50 9.97
C ILE A 170 12.49 -10.76 8.93
N GLY A 171 11.65 -11.49 8.20
CA GLY A 171 10.71 -10.90 7.26
C GLY A 171 9.69 -10.02 7.99
N GLY A 172 9.37 -8.85 7.43
CA GLY A 172 8.40 -7.94 8.04
C GLY A 172 8.52 -6.49 7.60
N TYR A 173 7.65 -5.66 8.17
CA TYR A 173 7.58 -4.23 7.92
C TYR A 173 7.65 -3.45 9.23
N VAL A 174 8.39 -2.35 9.21
CA VAL A 174 8.38 -1.33 10.26
C VAL A 174 7.46 -0.22 9.79
N VAL A 175 6.55 0.20 10.68
CA VAL A 175 5.62 1.30 10.41
C VAL A 175 5.91 2.43 11.38
N SER A 176 5.95 3.66 10.86
CA SER A 176 6.04 4.88 11.67
C SER A 176 4.85 5.78 11.36
N THR A 177 4.28 6.39 12.40
CA THR A 177 3.13 7.28 12.33
C THR A 177 3.39 8.57 13.09
N ARG A 178 2.43 9.50 13.05
CA ARG A 178 2.48 10.77 13.79
C ARG A 178 2.55 10.57 15.30
N TRP A 179 1.85 9.57 15.82
CA TRP A 179 1.66 9.38 17.27
C TRP A 179 2.50 8.22 17.83
N HIS A 180 3.02 7.32 16.99
CA HIS A 180 3.96 6.27 17.38
C HIS A 180 5.05 6.06 16.33
N ARG A 181 6.31 5.97 16.75
CA ARG A 181 7.45 5.65 15.85
C ARG A 181 7.90 4.20 16.08
N ASN A 182 8.22 3.50 14.99
CA ASN A 182 8.89 2.19 15.00
C ASN A 182 8.16 1.06 15.76
N PHE A 183 6.86 0.88 15.55
CA PHE A 183 6.19 -0.35 16.02
C PHE A 183 6.31 -1.46 14.97
N TRP A 184 6.57 -2.67 15.46
CA TRP A 184 6.70 -3.88 14.64
C TRP A 184 5.32 -4.45 14.37
N LEU A 185 4.95 -4.61 13.11
CA LEU A 185 3.85 -5.49 12.74
C LEU A 185 4.45 -6.83 12.34
N ALA A 186 4.37 -7.80 13.24
CA ALA A 186 4.70 -9.17 12.93
C ALA A 186 3.69 -9.69 11.90
N VAL A 187 4.17 -10.14 10.75
CA VAL A 187 3.33 -10.90 9.82
C VAL A 187 3.08 -12.24 10.49
N GLY A 188 1.91 -12.39 11.13
CA GLY A 188 1.41 -13.68 11.59
C GLY A 188 1.15 -14.56 10.38
N ILE A 189 2.17 -15.31 9.95
CA ILE A 189 2.00 -16.42 9.02
C ILE A 189 1.23 -17.47 9.83
N ASN A 190 -0.10 -17.48 9.70
CA ASN A 190 -0.94 -18.53 10.28
C ASN A 190 -0.69 -19.82 9.48
N ARG A 191 0.36 -20.56 9.84
CA ARG A 191 0.52 -21.95 9.47
C ARG A 191 -0.59 -22.73 10.19
N ARG A 192 -1.72 -22.97 9.52
CA ARG A 192 -2.55 -24.11 9.95
C ARG A 192 -1.86 -25.38 9.47
N SER A 193 -1.67 -26.25 10.47
CA SER A 193 -0.90 -27.48 10.48
C SER A 193 -1.44 -28.55 9.55
#